data_AF-A0A1V4EF07-F1
#
_entry.id   AF-A0A1V4EF07-F1
#
_cell.length_a   1.000
_cell.length_b   1.000
_cell.length_c   1.000
_cell.angle_alpha   90.00
_cell.angle_beta   90.00
_cell.angle_gamma   90.00
#
_symmetry.space_group_name_H-M   'P 1'
#
loop_
_entity.id
_entity.type
_entity.pdbx_description
1 polymer ?
#
loop_
_entity_poly.entity_id
_entity_poly.type
_entity_poly.pdbx_seq_one_letter_code
_entity_poly.pdbx_strand_id
1 'polypeptide(L)'
;MTAARAARLRAALSVPASCRRRRRERAGSLTADTDACAAHTAASAWLSAGVDIRTVAEYLGHADPSFTLRTYTHLMPNAADRARKAMDTFFT
;
A
#
# COMPACT_ATOMS: atom_id res chain seq x y z
N MET A 1 11.11 15.83 15.76
CA MET A 1 10.23 15.29 14.68
C MET A 1 9.15 16.33 14.39
N THR A 2 9.19 17.01 13.25
CA THR A 2 8.34 18.18 12.98
C THR A 2 6.93 17.81 12.53
N ALA A 3 5.94 18.61 12.93
CA ALA A 3 4.50 18.41 12.66
C ALA A 3 4.16 18.21 11.17
N ALA A 4 4.98 18.74 10.26
CA ALA A 4 4.83 18.56 8.81
C ALA A 4 5.02 17.09 8.35
N ARG A 5 5.88 16.31 9.01
CA ARG A 5 6.08 14.88 8.70
C ARG A 5 4.88 14.04 9.18
N ALA A 6 4.27 14.43 10.30
CA ALA A 6 3.05 13.79 10.83
C ALA A 6 1.80 14.07 9.98
N ALA A 7 1.69 15.28 9.41
CA ALA A 7 0.57 15.64 8.52
C ALA A 7 0.61 14.88 7.19
N ARG A 8 1.80 14.68 6.60
CA ARG A 8 1.99 13.86 5.39
C ARG A 8 1.68 12.38 5.64
N LEU A 9 2.04 11.86 6.81
CA LEU A 9 1.63 10.51 7.23
C LEU A 9 0.11 10.41 7.36
N ARG A 10 -0.57 11.37 8.01
CA ARG A 10 -2.04 11.35 8.12
C ARG A 10 -2.79 11.43 6.78
N ALA A 11 -2.28 12.20 5.81
CA ALA A 11 -2.89 12.29 4.48
C ALA A 11 -2.65 11.03 3.62
N ALA A 12 -1.53 10.33 3.83
CA ALA A 12 -1.22 9.06 3.16
C ALA A 12 -1.94 7.85 3.79
N LEU A 13 -2.43 7.96 5.03
CA LEU A 13 -3.22 6.94 5.74
C LEU A 13 -4.74 7.15 5.56
N SER A 14 -5.23 7.37 4.33
CA SER A 14 -6.67 7.28 4.07
C SER A 14 -7.08 5.81 4.18
N VAL A 15 -7.47 5.39 5.39
CA VAL A 15 -8.02 4.04 5.64
C VAL A 15 -9.10 3.79 4.59
N PRO A 16 -8.94 2.76 3.74
CA PRO A 16 -9.84 2.55 2.62
C PRO A 16 -11.28 2.36 3.14
N ALA A 17 -12.25 2.90 2.39
CA ALA A 17 -13.66 2.91 2.80
C ALA A 17 -14.18 1.49 3.14
N SER A 18 -13.62 0.46 2.52
CA SER A 18 -13.88 -0.96 2.77
C SER A 18 -13.54 -1.40 4.20
N CYS A 19 -12.45 -0.90 4.79
CA CYS A 19 -12.10 -1.17 6.18
C CYS A 19 -12.96 -0.35 7.16
N ARG A 20 -13.22 0.92 6.82
CA ARG A 20 -14.04 1.83 7.63
C ARG A 20 -15.50 1.34 7.75
N ARG A 21 -16.04 0.73 6.69
CA ARG A 21 -17.37 0.12 6.64
C ARG A 21 -17.45 -1.18 7.44
N ARG A 22 -16.52 -2.12 7.24
CA ARG A 22 -16.46 -3.40 8.00
C ARG A 22 -16.30 -3.20 9.50
N ARG A 23 -15.50 -2.23 9.95
CA ARG A 23 -15.32 -1.91 11.38
C ARG A 23 -16.60 -1.43 12.06
N ARG A 24 -17.51 -0.76 11.33
CA ARG A 24 -18.82 -0.34 11.85
C ARG A 24 -19.82 -1.49 11.94
N GLU A 25 -19.72 -2.45 11.03
CA GLU A 25 -20.64 -3.59 10.92
C GLU A 25 -20.28 -4.76 11.87
N ARG A 26 -19.05 -4.83 12.39
CA ARG A 26 -18.56 -5.95 13.24
C ARG A 26 -17.83 -5.51 14.52
N ALA A 27 -18.39 -4.57 15.28
CA ALA A 27 -17.80 -4.05 16.52
C ALA A 27 -17.53 -5.11 17.65
N GLY A 28 -17.70 -6.42 17.38
CA GLY A 28 -17.52 -7.51 18.34
C GLY A 28 -16.30 -8.44 18.13
N SER A 29 -15.55 -8.37 17.02
CA SER A 29 -14.36 -9.23 16.79
C SER A 29 -13.11 -8.38 16.48
N LEU A 30 -12.46 -7.89 17.53
CA LEU A 30 -11.46 -6.81 17.45
C LEU A 30 -10.03 -7.21 17.09
N THR A 31 -9.76 -8.47 16.74
CA THR A 31 -8.36 -8.96 16.67
C THR A 31 -7.90 -9.45 15.29
N ALA A 32 -8.79 -9.84 14.37
CA ALA A 32 -8.37 -10.35 13.05
C ALA A 32 -8.54 -9.34 11.90
N ASP A 33 -9.60 -8.53 11.94
CA ASP A 33 -9.92 -7.60 10.86
C ASP A 33 -9.08 -6.31 10.89
N THR A 34 -8.58 -5.91 12.07
CA THR A 34 -7.71 -4.73 12.22
C THR A 34 -6.33 -4.94 11.60
N ASP A 35 -5.76 -6.13 11.74
CA ASP A 35 -4.41 -6.44 11.28
C ASP A 35 -4.34 -6.47 9.75
N ALA A 36 -5.35 -7.05 9.10
CA ALA A 36 -5.50 -7.04 7.65
C ALA A 36 -5.67 -5.60 7.10
N CYS A 37 -6.42 -4.74 7.80
CA CYS A 37 -6.59 -3.34 7.38
C CYS A 37 -5.30 -2.53 7.49
N ALA A 38 -4.52 -2.74 8.55
CA ALA A 38 -3.24 -2.07 8.73
C ALA A 38 -2.26 -2.47 7.62
N ALA A 39 -2.16 -3.77 7.32
CA ALA A 39 -1.37 -4.31 6.22
C ALA A 39 -1.79 -3.72 4.86
N HIS A 40 -3.09 -3.66 4.56
CA HIS A 40 -3.59 -3.04 3.32
C HIS A 40 -3.26 -1.55 3.22
N THR A 41 -3.35 -0.81 4.32
CA THR A 41 -3.05 0.62 4.32
C THR A 41 -1.55 0.86 4.13
N ALA A 42 -0.70 0.10 4.81
CA ALA A 42 0.75 0.17 4.67
C ALA A 42 1.22 -0.20 3.26
N ALA A 43 0.73 -1.31 2.71
CA ALA A 43 1.05 -1.76 1.36
C ALA A 43 0.68 -0.72 0.30
N SER A 44 -0.52 -0.13 0.42
CA SER A 44 -0.98 0.91 -0.52
C SER A 44 -0.10 2.15 -0.49
N ALA A 45 0.33 2.58 0.70
CA ALA A 45 1.22 3.72 0.86
C ALA A 45 2.62 3.46 0.28
N TRP A 46 3.20 2.28 0.54
CA TRP A 46 4.51 1.91 0.00
C TRP A 46 4.51 1.78 -1.51
N LEU A 47 3.49 1.16 -2.10
CA LEU A 47 3.39 1.01 -3.55
C LEU A 47 3.14 2.36 -4.26
N SER A 48 2.34 3.25 -3.66
CA SER A 48 2.15 4.61 -4.16
C SER A 48 3.46 5.41 -4.16
N ALA A 49 4.32 5.19 -3.16
CA ALA A 49 5.66 5.78 -3.09
C ALA A 49 6.66 5.15 -4.09
N GLY A 50 6.29 4.09 -4.80
CA GLY A 50 7.15 3.39 -5.76
C GLY A 50 8.11 2.38 -5.13
N VAL A 51 7.83 1.92 -3.91
CA VAL A 51 8.58 0.81 -3.29
C VAL A 51 8.35 -0.48 -4.08
N ASP A 52 9.39 -1.29 -4.17
CA ASP A 52 9.38 -2.58 -4.84
C ASP A 52 8.43 -3.60 -4.16
N ILE A 53 7.79 -4.44 -4.96
CA ILE A 53 6.79 -5.42 -4.53
C ILE A 53 7.40 -6.54 -3.67
N ARG A 54 8.65 -6.93 -3.93
CA ARG A 54 9.39 -7.90 -3.12
C ARG A 54 9.63 -7.36 -1.72
N THR A 55 10.15 -6.13 -1.60
CA THR A 55 10.35 -5.46 -0.31
C THR A 55 9.02 -5.38 0.45
N VAL A 56 7.93 -4.96 -0.22
CA VAL A 56 6.61 -4.92 0.42
C VAL A 56 6.16 -6.31 0.87
N ALA A 57 6.38 -7.36 0.07
CA ALA A 57 6.04 -8.73 0.44
C ALA A 57 6.83 -9.21 1.67
N GLU A 58 8.12 -8.91 1.74
CA GLU A 58 8.98 -9.23 2.89
C GLU A 58 8.52 -8.51 4.17
N TYR A 59 8.19 -7.22 4.07
CA TYR A 59 7.66 -6.45 5.21
C TYR A 59 6.30 -6.96 5.72
N LEU A 60 5.49 -7.55 4.84
CA LEU A 60 4.20 -8.15 5.20
C LEU A 60 4.33 -9.61 5.63
N GLY A 61 5.52 -10.22 5.52
CA GLY A 61 5.74 -11.62 5.83
C GLY A 61 5.13 -12.58 4.80
N HIS A 62 4.88 -12.12 3.58
CA HIS A 62 4.39 -12.99 2.51
C HIS A 62 5.53 -13.85 1.98
N ALA A 63 5.39 -15.17 2.09
CA ALA A 63 6.36 -16.12 1.55
C ALA A 63 6.46 -16.06 0.01
N ASP A 64 5.38 -15.66 -0.66
CA ASP A 64 5.33 -15.49 -2.11
C ASP A 64 5.01 -14.03 -2.49
N PRO A 65 5.91 -13.31 -3.16
CA PRO A 65 5.68 -11.93 -3.61
C PRO A 65 4.60 -11.82 -4.70
N SER A 66 4.28 -12.91 -5.39
CA SER A 66 3.19 -12.99 -6.37
C SER A 66 1.83 -12.78 -5.71
N PHE A 67 1.68 -13.16 -4.45
CA PHE A 67 0.45 -12.89 -3.68
C PHE A 67 0.23 -11.39 -3.50
N THR A 68 1.29 -10.65 -3.13
CA THR A 68 1.29 -9.18 -3.04
C THR A 68 0.99 -8.55 -4.40
N LEU A 69 1.67 -9.02 -5.46
CA LEU A 69 1.46 -8.50 -6.82
C LEU A 69 0.00 -8.64 -7.25
N ARG A 70 -0.57 -9.85 -7.19
CA ARG A 70 -1.97 -10.10 -7.58
C ARG A 70 -2.96 -9.25 -6.79
N THR A 71 -2.71 -9.05 -5.51
CA THR A 71 -3.58 -8.28 -4.62
C THR A 71 -3.51 -6.78 -4.93
N TYR A 72 -2.32 -6.23 -5.19
CA TYR A 72 -2.11 -4.78 -5.29
C TYR A 72 -1.79 -4.26 -6.71
N THR A 73 -1.82 -5.11 -7.74
CA THR A 73 -1.59 -4.72 -9.15
C THR A 73 -2.45 -3.51 -9.58
N HIS A 74 -3.67 -3.41 -9.07
CA HIS A 74 -4.59 -2.31 -9.38
C HIS A 74 -4.14 -0.94 -8.86
N LEU A 75 -3.18 -0.88 -7.93
CA LEU A 75 -2.57 0.36 -7.43
C LEU A 75 -1.42 0.85 -8.32
N MET A 76 -1.07 0.09 -9.37
CA MET A 76 0.01 0.39 -10.30
C MET A 76 -0.48 0.63 -11.75
N PRO A 77 -1.61 1.35 -12.01
CA PRO A 77 -2.15 1.47 -13.37
C PRO A 77 -1.20 2.21 -14.33
N ASN A 78 -0.32 3.08 -13.80
CA ASN A 78 0.62 3.87 -14.59
C ASN A 78 2.06 3.30 -14.54
N ALA A 79 2.23 2.02 -14.18
CA ALA A 79 3.56 1.40 -14.15
C ALA A 79 4.25 1.39 -15.51
N ALA A 80 3.50 1.16 -16.60
CA ALA A 80 4.04 1.19 -17.96
C ALA A 80 4.58 2.58 -18.34
N ASP A 81 3.85 3.65 -18.02
CA ASP A 81 4.29 5.02 -18.33
C ASP A 81 5.50 5.44 -17.48
N ARG A 82 5.57 5.01 -16.22
CA ARG A 82 6.77 5.21 -15.39
C ARG A 82 7.98 4.46 -15.94
N ALA A 83 7.80 3.23 -16.39
CA ALA A 83 8.87 2.45 -17.01
C ALA A 83 9.34 3.10 -18.33
N ARG A 84 8.40 3.59 -19.14
CA ARG A 84 8.74 4.32 -20.38
C ARG A 84 9.53 5.59 -20.08
N LYS A 85 9.07 6.44 -19.16
CA LYS A 85 9.82 7.65 -18.74
C LYS A 85 11.21 7.34 -18.18
N ALA A 86 11.34 6.25 -17.43
CA ALA A 86 12.63 5.82 -16.89
C ALA A 86 13.61 5.42 -18.01
N MET A 87 13.12 4.71 -19.03
CA MET A 87 13.92 4.37 -20.22
C MET A 87 14.26 5.60 -21.05
N ASP A 88 13.31 6.51 -21.27
CA ASP A 88 13.55 7.77 -22.00
C ASP A 88 14.66 8.60 -21.31
N THR A 89 14.67 8.63 -19.97
CA THR A 89 15.73 9.31 -19.20
C THR A 89 17.08 8.60 -19.28
N PHE A 90 17.09 7.28 -19.44
CA PHE A 90 18.33 6.50 -19.53
C PHE A 90 19.02 6.65 -20.89
N PHE A 91 18.24 6.82 -21.96
CA PHE A 91 18.75 6.97 -23.32
C PHE A 91 19.01 8.43 -23.72
N THR A 92 18.69 9.42 -22.88
CA THR A 92 18.94 10.85 -23.13
C THR A 92 20.20 11.34 -22.43
#